data_AF-A0A6V7RR65-F1
#
_entry.id   AF-A0A6V7RR65-F1
#
_cell.length_a   1.000
_cell.length_b   1.000
_cell.length_c   1.000
_cell.angle_alpha   90.00
_cell.angle_beta   90.00
_cell.angle_gamma   90.00
#
_symmetry.space_group_name_H-M   'P 1'
#
loop_
_entity.id
_entity.type
_entity.pdbx_description
1 polymer ?
#
loop_
_entity_poly.entity_id
_entity_poly.type
_entity_poly.pdbx_seq_one_letter_code
_entity_poly.pdbx_strand_id
1 'polypeptide(L)'
;MAMNFKIFESKEVADLYLADLMRKQIHNNPESILAVDTHEELSAAYEKFVGEVKNHPADLSEVQVYAVGKDGLDIFKKLDLPSSQIYTGGTAEDLDNKGKKKVNVAVLNLNNNKKVGFNNDNDDLFKAKEMFIYATGSNSSEVVRALYEAPLDGGSNLSDIKNHRMVTVIIDTDAAADLDSDIVDYYTYKFA
;
A
#
# COMPACT_ATOMS: atom_id res chain seq x y z
N MET A 1 1.96 19.03 -4.31
CA MET A 1 2.50 17.67 -4.27
C MET A 1 2.13 17.06 -2.93
N ALA A 2 1.54 15.87 -2.89
CA ALA A 2 0.96 15.26 -1.69
C ALA A 2 1.55 13.89 -1.35
N MET A 3 2.74 13.58 -1.87
CA MET A 3 3.50 12.37 -1.56
C MET A 3 4.31 12.59 -0.27
N ASN A 4 4.12 11.71 0.71
CA ASN A 4 4.72 11.80 2.04
C ASN A 4 5.54 10.54 2.33
N PHE A 5 6.85 10.65 2.50
CA PHE A 5 7.67 9.54 2.96
C PHE A 5 7.58 9.37 4.48
N LYS A 6 7.43 8.12 4.92
CA LYS A 6 7.59 7.67 6.29
C LYS A 6 8.78 6.72 6.30
N ILE A 7 9.91 7.20 6.82
CA ILE A 7 11.14 6.42 6.89
C ILE A 7 11.29 5.90 8.30
N PHE A 8 11.37 4.58 8.43
CA PHE A 8 11.47 3.88 9.71
C PHE A 8 12.84 3.22 9.87
N GLU A 9 13.28 3.07 11.11
CA GLU A 9 14.58 2.45 11.44
C GLU A 9 14.71 0.99 11.01
N SER A 10 13.60 0.30 10.77
CA SER A 10 13.59 -1.09 10.34
C SER A 10 12.33 -1.44 9.58
N LYS A 11 12.42 -2.51 8.77
CA LYS A 11 11.26 -3.17 8.16
C LYS A 11 10.18 -3.50 9.20
N GLU A 12 10.58 -3.94 10.39
CA GLU A 12 9.63 -4.35 11.42
C GLU A 12 8.70 -3.20 11.84
N VAL A 13 9.25 -2.00 11.99
CA VAL A 13 8.51 -0.79 12.35
C VAL A 13 7.66 -0.32 11.17
N ALA A 14 8.17 -0.39 9.94
CA ALA A 14 7.41 -0.07 8.73
C ALA A 14 6.18 -0.99 8.55
N ASP A 15 6.33 -2.29 8.79
CA ASP A 15 5.22 -3.25 8.76
C ASP A 15 4.15 -2.92 9.81
N LEU A 16 4.55 -2.58 11.05
CA LEU A 16 3.63 -2.20 12.14
C LEU A 16 2.86 -0.92 11.78
N TYR A 17 3.55 0.05 11.18
CA TYR A 17 2.93 1.29 10.75
C TYR A 17 1.89 1.06 9.65
N LEU A 18 2.21 0.25 8.64
CA LEU A 18 1.24 -0.13 7.61
C LEU A 18 0.03 -0.87 8.21
N ALA A 19 0.27 -1.81 9.11
CA ALA A 19 -0.78 -2.56 9.80
C ALA A 19 -1.76 -1.64 10.56
N ASP A 20 -1.25 -0.68 11.33
CA ASP A 20 -2.09 0.27 12.05
C ASP A 20 -2.85 1.22 11.10
N LEU A 21 -2.24 1.66 10.00
CA LEU A 21 -2.95 2.45 8.98
C LEU A 21 -4.13 1.67 8.38
N MET A 22 -3.93 0.41 8.02
CA MET A 22 -5.00 -0.44 7.50
C MET A 22 -6.11 -0.66 8.54
N ARG A 23 -5.76 -0.93 9.80
CA ARG A 23 -6.74 -1.06 10.89
C ARG A 23 -7.52 0.23 11.10
N LYS A 24 -6.85 1.39 11.12
CA LYS A 24 -7.48 2.71 11.21
C LYS A 24 -8.43 2.98 10.05
N GLN A 25 -8.05 2.61 8.82
CA GLN A 25 -8.91 2.77 7.64
C GLN A 25 -10.24 2.03 7.81
N ILE A 26 -10.19 0.78 8.25
CA ILE A 26 -11.39 -0.03 8.49
C ILE A 26 -12.20 0.53 9.65
N HIS A 27 -11.54 0.85 10.77
CA HIS A 27 -12.20 1.41 11.94
C HIS A 27 -12.96 2.70 11.61
N ASN A 28 -12.36 3.58 10.81
CA ASN A 28 -12.97 4.86 10.42
C ASN A 28 -14.03 4.71 9.31
N ASN A 29 -13.96 3.66 8.51
CA ASN A 29 -14.91 3.39 7.43
C ASN A 29 -15.10 1.86 7.25
N PRO A 30 -16.10 1.26 7.91
CA PRO A 30 -16.39 -0.17 7.82
C PRO A 30 -16.79 -0.63 6.41
N GLU A 31 -17.28 0.27 5.55
CA GLU A 31 -17.59 0.02 4.13
C GLU A 31 -16.36 0.13 3.20
N SER A 32 -15.14 0.10 3.74
CA SER A 32 -13.94 0.34 2.95
C SER A 32 -13.72 -0.72 1.88
N ILE A 33 -13.46 -0.27 0.66
CA ILE A 33 -12.87 -1.10 -0.40
C ILE A 33 -11.35 -0.94 -0.33
N LEU A 34 -10.66 -2.02 -0.01
CA LEU A 34 -9.21 -2.13 0.03
C LEU A 34 -8.73 -2.91 -1.18
N ALA A 35 -7.83 -2.33 -1.98
CA ALA A 35 -7.08 -3.04 -3.00
C ALA A 35 -5.68 -3.31 -2.43
N VAL A 36 -5.28 -4.56 -2.29
CA VAL A 36 -4.07 -4.96 -1.58
C VAL A 36 -3.19 -5.84 -2.47
N ASP A 37 -1.96 -5.40 -2.67
CA ASP A 37 -0.93 -6.14 -3.37
C ASP A 37 -0.56 -7.42 -2.61
N THR A 38 -0.34 -8.48 -3.35
CA THR A 38 -0.19 -9.85 -2.83
C THR A 38 1.28 -10.28 -2.77
N HIS A 39 2.20 -9.34 -3.05
CA HIS A 39 3.64 -9.57 -2.99
C HIS A 39 4.11 -10.03 -1.60
N GLU A 40 5.07 -10.96 -1.57
CA GLU A 40 5.52 -11.61 -0.33
C GLU A 40 6.10 -10.64 0.72
N GLU A 41 6.68 -9.52 0.28
CA GLU A 41 7.25 -8.48 1.16
C GLU A 41 6.21 -7.84 2.11
N LEU A 42 4.93 -7.86 1.71
CA LEU A 42 3.81 -7.36 2.50
C LEU A 42 3.28 -8.37 3.52
N SER A 43 3.67 -9.65 3.43
CA SER A 43 3.09 -10.73 4.25
C SER A 43 3.22 -10.45 5.75
N ALA A 44 4.39 -9.97 6.19
CA ALA A 44 4.62 -9.64 7.60
C ALA A 44 3.75 -8.45 8.08
N ALA A 45 3.56 -7.43 7.24
CA ALA A 45 2.65 -6.33 7.54
C ALA A 45 1.19 -6.82 7.63
N TYR A 46 0.79 -7.75 6.76
CA TYR A 46 -0.56 -8.33 6.83
C TYR A 46 -0.77 -9.24 8.03
N GLU A 47 0.25 -10.00 8.46
CA GLU A 47 0.18 -10.75 9.72
C GLU A 47 0.00 -9.83 10.93
N LYS A 48 0.77 -8.73 10.98
CA LYS A 48 0.63 -7.71 12.01
C LYS A 48 -0.74 -7.04 11.95
N PHE A 49 -1.24 -6.70 10.76
CA PHE A 49 -2.59 -6.16 10.58
C PHE A 49 -3.66 -7.10 11.13
N VAL A 50 -3.57 -8.41 10.86
CA VAL A 50 -4.49 -9.40 11.44
C VAL A 50 -4.40 -9.41 12.97
N GLY A 51 -3.19 -9.36 13.53
CA GLY A 51 -2.98 -9.26 14.97
C GLY A 51 -3.60 -7.98 15.56
N GLU A 52 -3.38 -6.84 14.91
CA GLU A 52 -3.91 -5.54 15.30
C GLU A 52 -5.42 -5.50 15.30
N VAL A 53 -6.08 -6.06 14.27
CA VAL A 53 -7.55 -6.15 14.23
C VAL A 53 -8.09 -7.07 15.33
N LYS A 54 -7.37 -8.14 15.70
CA LYS A 54 -7.78 -9.03 16.80
C LYS A 54 -7.62 -8.38 18.18
N ASN A 55 -6.54 -7.63 18.39
CA ASN A 55 -6.26 -6.95 19.66
C ASN A 55 -7.08 -5.66 19.82
N HIS A 56 -7.37 -4.99 18.71
CA HIS A 56 -8.11 -3.74 18.63
C HIS A 56 -9.24 -3.88 17.60
N PRO A 57 -10.37 -4.52 17.98
CA PRO A 57 -11.46 -4.85 17.06
C PRO A 57 -11.97 -3.65 16.25
N ALA A 58 -12.12 -3.87 14.95
CA ALA A 58 -12.80 -2.96 14.02
C ALA A 58 -14.05 -3.67 13.46
N ASP A 59 -15.02 -2.89 13.00
CA ASP A 59 -16.18 -3.43 12.29
C ASP A 59 -15.76 -3.88 10.89
N LEU A 60 -15.81 -5.19 10.67
CA LEU A 60 -15.45 -5.85 9.42
C LEU A 60 -16.67 -6.27 8.59
N SER A 61 -17.89 -5.93 9.02
CA SER A 61 -19.12 -6.47 8.44
C SER A 61 -19.33 -6.12 6.96
N GLU A 62 -18.77 -5.00 6.50
CA GLU A 62 -18.96 -4.50 5.13
C GLU A 62 -17.66 -4.18 4.37
N VAL A 63 -16.49 -4.51 4.96
CA VAL A 63 -15.20 -4.30 4.30
C VAL A 63 -15.08 -5.19 3.08
N GLN A 64 -14.46 -4.70 2.01
CA GLN A 64 -14.16 -5.51 0.84
C GLN A 64 -12.67 -5.46 0.55
N VAL A 65 -12.06 -6.62 0.35
CA VAL A 65 -10.63 -6.76 0.10
C VAL A 65 -10.44 -7.37 -1.28
N TYR A 66 -9.74 -6.67 -2.15
CA TYR A 66 -9.42 -7.07 -3.52
C TYR A 66 -7.93 -7.33 -3.64
N ALA A 67 -7.58 -8.49 -4.18
CA ALA A 67 -6.21 -8.81 -4.53
C ALA A 67 -5.76 -7.95 -5.70
N VAL A 68 -4.54 -7.43 -5.59
CA VAL A 68 -3.79 -6.86 -6.71
C VAL A 68 -2.65 -7.84 -6.99
N GLY A 69 -2.78 -8.62 -8.07
CA GLY A 69 -1.97 -9.80 -8.31
C GLY A 69 -2.69 -11.11 -7.96
N LYS A 70 -2.00 -12.24 -8.11
CA LYS A 70 -2.60 -13.58 -7.94
C LYS A 70 -2.28 -14.16 -6.57
N ASP A 71 -3.28 -14.83 -5.99
CA ASP A 71 -3.18 -15.54 -4.71
C ASP A 71 -2.76 -14.61 -3.55
N GLY A 72 -2.37 -15.10 -2.38
CA GLY A 72 -1.79 -14.26 -1.32
C GLY A 72 -2.77 -13.59 -0.33
N LEU A 73 -4.09 -13.68 -0.53
CA LEU A 73 -5.07 -13.19 0.46
C LEU A 73 -5.44 -14.18 1.57
N ASP A 74 -4.80 -15.35 1.61
CA ASP A 74 -5.09 -16.37 2.62
C ASP A 74 -4.92 -15.86 4.05
N ILE A 75 -4.01 -14.90 4.26
CA ILE A 75 -3.81 -14.27 5.56
C ILE A 75 -5.07 -13.57 6.08
N PHE A 76 -5.88 -12.97 5.20
CA PHE A 76 -7.12 -12.27 5.55
C PHE A 76 -8.24 -13.24 5.93
N LYS A 77 -8.14 -14.53 5.60
CA LYS A 77 -9.09 -15.55 6.10
C LYS A 77 -9.03 -15.70 7.62
N LYS A 78 -7.92 -15.31 8.26
CA LYS A 78 -7.77 -15.30 9.73
C LYS A 78 -8.60 -14.22 10.42
N LEU A 79 -9.25 -13.31 9.67
CA LEU A 79 -10.14 -12.26 10.15
C LEU A 79 -11.62 -12.68 10.16
N ASP A 80 -11.92 -13.94 9.85
CA ASP A 80 -13.28 -14.48 9.78
C ASP A 80 -14.21 -13.69 8.82
N LEU A 81 -13.63 -13.08 7.77
CA LEU A 81 -14.39 -12.40 6.73
C LEU A 81 -15.18 -13.42 5.89
N PRO A 82 -16.48 -13.18 5.66
CA PRO A 82 -17.24 -13.84 4.61
C PRO A 82 -16.52 -13.88 3.26
N SER A 83 -16.62 -15.00 2.55
CA SER A 83 -16.00 -15.14 1.22
C SER A 83 -16.53 -14.12 0.21
N SER A 84 -17.73 -13.57 0.43
CA SER A 84 -18.30 -12.48 -0.37
C SER A 84 -17.58 -11.14 -0.21
N GLN A 85 -16.68 -11.01 0.78
CA GLN A 85 -15.91 -9.80 1.05
C GLN A 85 -14.44 -9.90 0.60
N ILE A 86 -13.99 -11.09 0.18
CA ILE A 86 -12.62 -11.32 -0.30
C ILE A 86 -12.67 -11.67 -1.79
N TYR A 87 -12.01 -10.86 -2.61
CA TYR A 87 -11.98 -11.00 -4.06
C TYR A 87 -10.54 -11.28 -4.51
N THR A 88 -10.32 -12.45 -5.10
CA THR A 88 -8.98 -12.95 -5.48
C THR A 88 -8.76 -13.02 -6.99
N GLY A 89 -9.58 -12.35 -7.79
CA GLY A 89 -9.45 -12.37 -9.26
C GLY A 89 -8.13 -11.75 -9.72
N GLY A 90 -7.68 -10.71 -9.01
CA GLY A 90 -6.32 -10.19 -9.12
C GLY A 90 -6.08 -9.28 -10.32
N THR A 91 -7.13 -8.80 -10.98
CA THR A 91 -7.03 -7.98 -12.20
C THR A 91 -7.78 -6.64 -12.08
N ALA A 92 -7.48 -5.71 -12.98
CA ALA A 92 -8.15 -4.41 -13.04
C ALA A 92 -9.67 -4.53 -13.25
N GLU A 93 -10.12 -5.55 -14.00
CA GLU A 93 -11.54 -5.84 -14.25
C GLU A 93 -12.35 -6.08 -12.97
N ASP A 94 -11.71 -6.58 -11.91
CA ASP A 94 -12.35 -6.77 -10.59
C ASP A 94 -12.73 -5.44 -9.93
N LEU A 95 -12.00 -4.37 -10.26
CA LEU A 95 -12.22 -3.01 -9.74
C LEU A 95 -13.14 -2.18 -10.65
N ASP A 96 -13.08 -2.36 -11.97
CA ASP A 96 -13.87 -1.61 -12.96
C ASP A 96 -15.39 -1.75 -12.72
N ASN A 97 -15.82 -2.93 -12.29
CA ASN A 97 -17.24 -3.25 -12.08
C ASN A 97 -17.87 -2.64 -10.80
N LYS A 98 -17.18 -1.78 -10.03
CA LYS A 98 -17.67 -1.26 -8.74
C LYS A 98 -18.50 0.04 -8.81
N GLY A 99 -18.68 0.59 -10.01
CA GLY A 99 -19.55 1.76 -10.22
C GLY A 99 -19.11 2.98 -9.39
N LYS A 100 -20.00 3.59 -8.60
CA LYS A 100 -19.69 4.78 -7.79
C LYS A 100 -18.83 4.50 -6.54
N LYS A 101 -18.66 3.24 -6.12
CA LYS A 101 -17.86 2.89 -4.95
C LYS A 101 -16.38 2.81 -5.36
N LYS A 102 -15.66 3.92 -5.23
CA LYS A 102 -14.21 4.00 -5.48
C LYS A 102 -13.43 3.25 -4.40
N VAL A 103 -12.30 2.65 -4.78
CA VAL A 103 -11.30 2.11 -3.86
C VAL A 103 -10.96 3.17 -2.81
N ASN A 104 -11.08 2.82 -1.52
CA ASN A 104 -10.73 3.72 -0.43
C ASN A 104 -9.21 3.78 -0.29
N VAL A 105 -8.56 2.63 -0.18
CA VAL A 105 -7.12 2.52 -0.01
C VAL A 105 -6.58 1.47 -0.98
N ALA A 106 -5.53 1.84 -1.71
CA ALA A 106 -4.67 0.90 -2.43
C ALA A 106 -3.36 0.70 -1.66
N VAL A 107 -3.00 -0.54 -1.33
CA VAL A 107 -1.71 -0.90 -0.73
C VAL A 107 -0.88 -1.59 -1.80
N LEU A 108 0.24 -1.00 -2.20
CA LEU A 108 1.05 -1.44 -3.34
C LEU A 108 2.50 -1.63 -2.93
N ASN A 109 3.11 -2.72 -3.40
CA ASN A 109 4.54 -2.94 -3.22
C ASN A 109 5.33 -2.23 -4.34
N LEU A 110 6.43 -1.59 -3.98
CA LEU A 110 7.46 -1.16 -4.93
C LEU A 110 8.74 -1.95 -4.65
N ASN A 111 9.21 -2.67 -5.66
CA ASN A 111 10.46 -3.41 -5.63
C ASN A 111 11.31 -3.11 -6.89
N ASN A 112 12.49 -3.70 -6.98
CA ASN A 112 13.48 -3.41 -8.05
C ASN A 112 12.99 -3.68 -9.48
N ASN A 113 11.93 -4.45 -9.69
CA ASN A 113 11.45 -4.76 -11.03
C ASN A 113 10.59 -3.63 -11.63
N LYS A 114 10.34 -2.55 -10.86
CA LYS A 114 9.55 -1.36 -11.24
C LYS A 114 8.10 -1.67 -11.64
N LYS A 115 7.63 -2.89 -11.39
CA LYS A 115 6.24 -3.28 -11.54
C LYS A 115 5.48 -2.84 -10.31
N VAL A 116 4.28 -2.35 -10.54
CA VAL A 116 3.36 -1.95 -9.48
C VAL A 116 1.94 -2.27 -9.92
N GLY A 117 1.12 -2.70 -8.98
CA GLY A 117 -0.27 -3.01 -9.21
C GLY A 117 -0.49 -4.08 -10.30
N PHE A 118 -1.37 -3.79 -11.25
CA PHE A 118 -1.67 -4.66 -12.40
C PHE A 118 -0.68 -4.51 -13.56
N ASN A 119 0.52 -3.98 -13.31
CA ASN A 119 1.53 -3.60 -14.30
C ASN A 119 1.08 -2.48 -15.25
N ASN A 120 0.25 -2.80 -16.25
CA ASN A 120 -0.08 -1.90 -17.36
C ASN A 120 -1.51 -1.34 -17.29
N ASP A 121 -2.31 -1.76 -16.31
CA ASP A 121 -3.74 -1.41 -16.21
C ASP A 121 -4.09 -0.91 -14.80
N ASN A 122 -3.43 0.17 -14.39
CA ASN A 122 -3.52 0.72 -13.04
C ASN A 122 -4.56 1.85 -12.90
N ASP A 123 -5.32 2.16 -13.94
CA ASP A 123 -6.18 3.35 -13.99
C ASP A 123 -7.18 3.41 -12.81
N ASP A 124 -7.88 2.32 -12.53
CA ASP A 124 -8.84 2.28 -11.42
C ASP A 124 -8.17 2.16 -10.04
N LEU A 125 -7.00 1.53 -10.00
CA LEU A 125 -6.19 1.44 -8.80
C LEU A 125 -5.65 2.81 -8.37
N PHE A 126 -5.17 3.61 -9.32
CA PHE A 126 -4.68 4.97 -9.10
C PHE A 126 -5.81 6.00 -8.94
N LYS A 127 -7.08 5.62 -9.14
CA LYS A 127 -8.25 6.42 -8.74
C LYS A 127 -8.64 6.24 -7.27
N ALA A 128 -7.90 5.43 -6.50
CA ALA A 128 -8.13 5.25 -5.08
C ALA A 128 -8.20 6.59 -4.32
N LYS A 129 -8.84 6.61 -3.14
CA LYS A 129 -8.85 7.84 -2.33
C LYS A 129 -7.48 8.12 -1.74
N GLU A 130 -6.77 7.07 -1.36
CA GLU A 130 -5.44 7.10 -0.77
C GLU A 130 -4.62 5.90 -1.25
N MET A 131 -3.30 6.08 -1.38
CA MET A 131 -2.37 5.00 -1.68
C MET A 131 -1.31 4.87 -0.61
N PHE A 132 -1.08 3.64 -0.16
CA PHE A 132 0.05 3.23 0.67
C PHE A 132 1.03 2.49 -0.21
N ILE A 133 2.18 3.11 -0.43
CA ILE A 133 3.26 2.55 -1.24
C ILE A 133 4.28 1.98 -0.27
N TYR A 134 4.54 0.69 -0.34
CA TYR A 134 5.39 -0.02 0.60
C TYR A 134 6.66 -0.51 -0.10
N ALA A 135 7.83 -0.19 0.45
CA ALA A 135 9.12 -0.62 -0.08
C ALA A 135 10.13 -0.75 1.06
N THR A 136 10.70 -1.94 1.29
CA THR A 136 11.67 -2.16 2.37
C THR A 136 12.87 -2.96 1.89
N GLY A 137 13.99 -2.84 2.61
CA GLY A 137 15.25 -3.49 2.28
C GLY A 137 16.01 -2.82 1.14
N SER A 138 17.31 -3.09 1.07
CA SER A 138 18.23 -2.45 0.13
C SER A 138 17.89 -2.69 -1.33
N ASN A 139 17.21 -3.80 -1.65
CA ASN A 139 16.79 -4.10 -3.03
C ASN A 139 15.79 -3.07 -3.56
N SER A 140 15.14 -2.30 -2.69
CA SER A 140 14.13 -1.31 -3.09
C SER A 140 14.70 0.11 -3.24
N SER A 141 15.97 0.35 -2.91
CA SER A 141 16.55 1.70 -2.88
C SER A 141 16.50 2.41 -4.24
N GLU A 142 16.86 1.69 -5.32
CA GLU A 142 16.87 2.25 -6.68
C GLU A 142 15.45 2.68 -7.11
N VAL A 143 14.43 1.86 -6.83
CA VAL A 143 13.05 2.18 -7.22
C VAL A 143 12.46 3.30 -6.36
N VAL A 144 12.84 3.38 -5.08
CA VAL A 144 12.47 4.50 -4.20
C VAL A 144 13.06 5.81 -4.71
N ARG A 145 14.34 5.80 -5.11
CA ARG A 145 14.98 6.95 -5.77
C ARG A 145 14.28 7.31 -7.07
N ALA A 146 13.98 6.33 -7.91
CA ALA A 146 13.27 6.55 -9.17
C ALA A 146 11.86 7.13 -8.96
N LEU A 147 11.13 6.71 -7.93
CA LEU A 147 9.84 7.30 -7.56
C LEU A 147 10.00 8.77 -7.16
N TYR A 148 11.01 9.06 -6.32
CA TYR A 148 11.29 10.42 -5.89
C TYR A 148 11.62 11.33 -7.08
N GLU A 149 12.39 10.85 -8.05
CA GLU A 149 12.82 11.62 -9.23
C GLU A 149 11.80 11.65 -10.37
N ALA A 150 10.76 10.81 -10.34
CA ALA A 150 9.79 10.68 -11.42
C ALA A 150 9.23 12.05 -11.88
N PRO A 151 9.18 12.32 -13.19
CA PRO A 151 8.63 13.58 -13.69
C PRO A 151 7.12 13.66 -13.44
N LEU A 152 6.61 14.84 -13.09
CA LEU A 152 5.17 15.06 -12.85
C LEU A 152 4.33 15.05 -14.13
N ASP A 153 4.96 15.16 -15.30
CA ASP A 153 4.33 15.08 -16.61
C ASP A 153 4.64 13.76 -17.33
N GLY A 154 5.30 12.81 -16.67
CA GLY A 154 5.59 11.49 -17.23
C GLY A 154 4.36 10.59 -17.26
N GLY A 155 4.09 9.94 -18.39
CA GLY A 155 3.05 8.89 -18.48
C GLY A 155 3.54 7.53 -17.93
N SER A 156 4.15 7.53 -16.74
CA SER A 156 4.69 6.32 -16.10
C SER A 156 3.99 6.03 -14.78
N ASN A 157 3.93 4.76 -14.37
CA ASN A 157 3.33 4.38 -13.09
C ASN A 157 3.92 5.16 -11.89
N LEU A 158 5.23 5.43 -11.88
CA LEU A 158 5.88 6.19 -10.81
C LEU A 158 5.46 7.67 -10.83
N SER A 159 5.32 8.24 -12.02
CA SER A 159 4.78 9.59 -12.21
C SER A 159 3.32 9.68 -11.74
N ASP A 160 2.50 8.68 -12.06
CA ASP A 160 1.10 8.62 -11.63
C ASP A 160 0.99 8.51 -10.11
N ILE A 161 1.80 7.64 -9.48
CA ILE A 161 1.92 7.57 -8.02
C ILE A 161 2.32 8.93 -7.45
N LYS A 162 3.36 9.55 -7.99
CA LYS A 162 3.87 10.85 -7.48
C LYS A 162 2.85 11.99 -7.64
N ASN A 163 2.04 11.95 -8.69
CA ASN A 163 0.98 12.93 -8.96
C ASN A 163 -0.29 12.69 -8.17
N HIS A 164 -0.49 11.49 -7.62
CA HIS A 164 -1.69 11.16 -6.90
C HIS A 164 -1.90 12.10 -5.69
N ARG A 165 -3.17 12.45 -5.46
CA ARG A 165 -3.57 13.49 -4.49
C ARG A 165 -3.27 13.16 -3.03
N MET A 166 -3.04 11.89 -2.71
CA MET A 166 -2.82 11.42 -1.34
C MET A 166 -2.02 10.12 -1.37
N VAL A 167 -0.72 10.22 -1.09
CA VAL A 167 0.21 9.08 -1.09
C VAL A 167 1.07 9.09 0.16
N THR A 168 1.09 7.96 0.84
CA THR A 168 2.06 7.69 1.91
C THR A 168 3.01 6.60 1.44
N VAL A 169 4.30 6.92 1.34
CA VAL A 169 5.36 5.98 0.99
C VAL A 169 6.00 5.51 2.30
N ILE A 170 5.88 4.22 2.60
CA ILE A 170 6.27 3.58 3.86
C ILE A 170 7.52 2.76 3.58
N ILE A 171 8.66 3.20 4.11
CA ILE A 171 9.97 2.61 3.83
C ILE A 171 10.81 2.44 5.08
N ASP A 172 11.80 1.56 5.02
CA ASP A 172 12.87 1.49 6.01
C ASP A 172 14.12 2.26 5.55
N THR A 173 15.10 2.40 6.45
CA THR A 173 16.37 3.09 6.15
C THR A 173 17.13 2.47 4.98
N ASP A 174 17.04 1.14 4.81
CA ASP A 174 17.73 0.44 3.73
C ASP A 174 17.12 0.78 2.36
N ALA A 175 15.80 0.84 2.26
CA ALA A 175 15.11 1.29 1.04
C ALA A 175 15.27 2.80 0.80
N ALA A 176 15.63 3.58 1.82
CA ALA A 176 15.93 5.00 1.68
C ALA A 176 17.38 5.31 1.25
N ALA A 177 18.25 4.30 1.16
CA ALA A 177 19.71 4.49 1.05
C ALA A 177 20.19 5.30 -0.16
N ASP A 178 19.43 5.33 -1.26
CA ASP A 178 19.76 6.09 -2.48
C ASP A 178 19.14 7.51 -2.52
N LEU A 179 18.39 7.90 -1.48
CA LEU A 179 17.90 9.27 -1.32
C LEU A 179 18.99 10.19 -0.77
N ASP A 180 18.89 11.48 -1.06
CA ASP A 180 19.81 12.47 -0.52
C ASP A 180 19.63 12.56 1.01
N SER A 181 20.73 12.77 1.76
CA SER A 181 20.71 12.69 3.22
C SER A 181 19.76 13.70 3.87
N ASP A 182 19.63 14.89 3.29
CA ASP A 182 18.70 15.93 3.75
C ASP A 182 17.23 15.51 3.60
N ILE A 183 16.90 14.74 2.56
CA ILE A 183 15.59 14.12 2.37
C ILE A 183 15.35 13.08 3.46
N VAL A 184 16.32 12.18 3.68
CA VAL A 184 16.23 11.12 4.69
C VAL A 184 16.03 11.74 6.07
N ASP A 185 16.84 12.72 6.45
CA ASP A 185 16.74 13.42 7.73
C ASP A 185 15.38 14.09 7.91
N TYR A 186 14.88 14.79 6.88
CA TYR A 186 13.59 15.48 6.93
C TYR A 186 12.41 14.52 7.17
N TYR A 187 12.41 13.35 6.51
CA TYR A 187 11.31 12.39 6.60
C TYR A 187 11.47 11.37 7.75
N THR A 188 12.67 11.20 8.29
CA THR A 188 12.91 10.40 9.50
C THR A 188 12.54 11.19 10.76
N TYR A 189 12.98 12.46 10.84
CA TYR A 189 12.79 13.31 12.02
C TYR A 189 11.32 13.68 12.30
N LYS A 190 10.45 13.62 11.29
CA LYS A 190 9.03 14.00 11.42
C LYS A 190 8.12 12.91 11.99
N PHE A 191 8.63 11.71 12.32
CA PHE A 191 7.84 10.61 12.88
C PHE A 191 8.46 9.94 14.12
N ALA A 192 9.45 10.60 14.75
CA ALA A 192 9.88 10.31 16.12
C ALA A 192 9.05 11.10 17.15
#